data_AF-A0A653YYZ2-F1
#
_entry.id   AF-A0A653YYZ2-F1
#
_cell.length_a   1.000
_cell.length_b   1.000
_cell.length_c   1.000
_cell.angle_alpha   90.00
_cell.angle_beta   90.00
_cell.angle_gamma   90.00
#
_symmetry.space_group_name_H-M   'P 1'
#
loop_
_entity.id
_entity.type
_entity.pdbx_description
1 polymer ?
#
loop_
_entity_poly.entity_id
_entity_poly.type
_entity_poly.pdbx_seq_one_letter_code
_entity_poly.pdbx_strand_id
1 'polypeptide(L)'
;MTAYTMLGTWLHFRAAAFGSVVRRAGAHPVTMQVDDGHQDREPTWTVSVVGTPTRVTEAATLGELWAAPRTRVWELGVAPQWLTLGTDDIKGRRVRS
;
A
#
# COMPACT_ATOMS: atom_id res chain seq x y z
N MET A 1 0.47 7.07 -8.99
CA MET A 1 -0.46 6.07 -8.44
C MET A 1 0.39 5.01 -7.75
N THR A 2 0.28 4.88 -6.43
CA THR A 2 0.98 3.81 -5.70
C THR A 2 0.25 2.51 -5.95
N ALA A 3 0.95 1.52 -6.50
CA ALA A 3 0.41 0.18 -6.69
C ALA A 3 0.17 -0.45 -5.31
N TYR A 4 -1.09 -0.70 -4.96
CA TYR A 4 -1.44 -1.53 -3.82
C TYR A 4 -2.43 -2.62 -4.25
N THR A 5 -2.45 -3.71 -3.50
CA THR A 5 -3.39 -4.82 -3.72
C THR A 5 -3.64 -5.56 -2.41
N MET A 6 -4.76 -6.26 -2.34
CA MET A 6 -5.06 -7.20 -1.27
C MET A 6 -4.70 -8.61 -1.73
N LEU A 7 -3.99 -9.38 -0.89
CA LEU A 7 -3.85 -10.83 -1.03
C LEU A 7 -4.23 -11.45 0.32
N GLY A 8 -5.35 -12.19 0.35
CA GLY A 8 -5.96 -12.61 1.61
C GLY A 8 -6.30 -11.42 2.51
N THR A 9 -5.89 -11.47 3.77
CA THR A 9 -6.06 -10.41 4.78
C THR A 9 -4.87 -9.46 4.85
N TRP A 10 -4.03 -9.41 3.82
CA TRP A 10 -2.81 -8.61 3.82
C TRP A 10 -2.85 -7.55 2.74
N LEU A 11 -2.60 -6.31 3.15
CA LEU A 11 -2.45 -5.18 2.25
C LEU A 11 -1.00 -5.11 1.78
N HIS A 12 -0.81 -5.24 0.47
CA HIS A 12 0.49 -5.15 -0.17
C HIS A 12 0.60 -3.84 -0.93
N PHE A 13 1.73 -3.16 -0.82
CA PHE A 13 1.96 -1.91 -1.54
C PHE A 13 3.42 -1.76 -1.99
N ARG A 14 3.61 -1.12 -3.15
CA ARG A 14 4.93 -0.79 -3.67
C ARG A 14 5.42 0.53 -3.11
N ALA A 15 6.65 0.54 -2.61
CA ALA A 15 7.36 1.75 -2.21
C ALA A 15 8.74 1.79 -2.88
N ALA A 16 9.30 2.98 -3.08
CA ALA A 16 10.66 3.10 -3.58
C ALA A 16 11.66 2.45 -2.62
N ALA A 17 12.63 1.68 -3.13
CA ALA A 17 13.58 0.93 -2.30
C ALA A 17 14.31 1.77 -1.24
N PHE A 18 14.54 3.06 -1.52
CA PHE A 18 15.19 3.99 -0.61
C PHE A 18 14.22 5.03 -0.01
N GLY A 19 12.92 4.79 -0.11
CA GLY A 19 11.90 5.62 0.52
C GLY A 19 11.93 5.52 2.05
N SER A 20 11.41 6.55 2.72
CA SER A 20 11.33 6.59 4.19
C SER A 20 10.55 5.40 4.78
N VAL A 21 9.48 4.97 4.10
CA VAL A 21 8.66 3.84 4.51
C VAL A 21 9.45 2.52 4.47
N VAL A 22 10.23 2.28 3.41
CA VAL A 22 11.07 1.07 3.29
C VAL A 22 12.21 1.07 4.32
N ARG A 23 12.79 2.24 4.62
CA ARG A 23 13.85 2.36 5.64
C ARG A 23 13.34 2.09 7.05
N ARG A 24 12.06 2.36 7.33
CA ARG A 24 11.44 2.21 8.65
C ARG A 24 10.56 0.95 8.78
N ALA A 25 10.49 0.13 7.73
CA ALA A 25 9.77 -1.13 7.76
C ALA A 25 10.24 -2.02 8.92
N GLY A 26 9.30 -2.59 9.66
CA GLY A 26 9.52 -3.42 10.85
C GLY A 26 9.78 -2.63 12.14
N ALA A 27 9.92 -1.30 12.08
CA ALA A 27 10.29 -0.50 13.26
C ALA A 27 9.17 0.40 13.79
N HIS A 28 8.35 0.98 12.90
CA HIS A 28 7.33 1.96 13.30
C HIS A 28 6.01 1.71 12.59
N PRO A 29 4.87 1.96 13.26
CA PRO A 29 3.59 1.93 12.60
C PRO A 29 3.50 3.04 11.54
N VAL A 30 2.80 2.74 10.46
CA VAL A 30 2.44 3.68 9.39
C VAL A 30 0.92 3.69 9.24
N THR A 31 0.40 4.80 8.71
CA THR A 31 -0.98 4.89 8.26
C THR A 31 -0.99 4.85 6.74
N MET A 32 -1.69 3.88 6.17
CA MET A 32 -2.03 3.86 4.75
C MET A 32 -3.47 4.34 4.58
N GLN A 33 -3.67 5.36 3.75
CA GLN A 33 -4.99 5.90 3.44
C GLN A 33 -5.31 5.67 1.96
N VAL A 34 -6.54 5.23 1.71
CA VAL A 34 -7.12 5.03 0.38
C VAL A 34 -8.46 5.76 0.35
N ASP A 35 -8.60 6.65 -0.63
CA ASP A 35 -9.79 7.47 -0.83
C ASP A 35 -10.34 7.21 -2.24
N ASP A 36 -11.67 7.22 -2.43
CA ASP A 36 -12.27 7.23 -3.77
C ASP A 36 -12.25 8.63 -4.38
N GLY A 37 -11.12 9.02 -4.95
CA GLY A 37 -11.07 10.20 -5.79
C GLY A 37 -11.63 9.93 -7.19
N HIS A 38 -12.75 10.55 -7.55
CA HIS A 38 -13.05 10.86 -8.96
C HIS A 38 -12.47 12.24 -9.28
N GLN A 39 -11.97 12.45 -10.50
CA GLN A 39 -11.14 13.61 -10.87
C GLN A 39 -11.71 15.01 -10.56
N ASP A 40 -12.99 15.15 -10.22
CA ASP A 40 -13.62 16.43 -9.92
C ASP A 40 -14.60 16.36 -8.73
N ARG A 41 -14.43 15.38 -7.83
CA ARG A 41 -15.33 15.20 -6.68
C ARG A 41 -14.55 14.94 -5.40
N GLU A 42 -15.06 15.47 -4.29
CA GLU A 42 -14.59 15.07 -2.98
C GLU A 42 -14.77 13.54 -2.81
N PRO A 43 -13.83 12.87 -2.11
CA PRO A 43 -13.99 11.46 -1.80
C PRO A 43 -15.32 11.21 -1.09
N THR A 44 -16.03 10.16 -1.49
CA THR A 44 -17.27 9.73 -0.84
C THR A 44 -17.02 8.70 0.25
N TRP A 45 -15.84 8.09 0.28
CA TRP A 45 -15.34 7.25 1.34
C TRP A 45 -13.82 7.35 1.49
N THR A 46 -13.35 6.99 2.68
CA THR A 46 -11.94 6.81 2.97
C THR A 46 -11.75 5.56 3.83
N VAL A 47 -10.68 4.84 3.56
CA VAL A 47 -10.21 3.70 4.33
C VAL A 47 -8.81 4.00 4.81
N SER A 48 -8.59 3.84 6.10
CA SER A 48 -7.28 3.93 6.73
C SER A 48 -6.91 2.59 7.35
N VAL A 49 -5.66 2.19 7.17
CA VAL A 49 -5.07 1.00 7.78
C VAL A 49 -3.85 1.43 8.56
N VAL A 50 -3.78 1.05 9.83
CA VAL A 50 -2.64 1.32 10.70
C VAL A 50 -1.93 0.02 11.03
N GLY A 51 -0.61 0.02 10.88
CA GLY A 51 0.20 -1.14 11.27
C GLY A 51 1.68 -0.93 10.99
N THR A 52 2.50 -1.89 11.41
CA THR A 52 3.93 -1.87 11.11
C THR A 52 4.19 -2.61 9.80
N PRO A 53 4.65 -1.92 8.74
CA PRO A 53 4.85 -2.56 7.45
C PRO A 53 6.10 -3.44 7.51
N THR A 54 6.05 -4.62 6.88
CA THR A 54 7.20 -5.52 6.76
C THR A 54 7.57 -5.70 5.29
N ARG A 55 8.84 -6.00 5.01
CA ARG A 55 9.27 -6.31 3.65
C ARG A 55 8.74 -7.67 3.25
N VAL A 56 8.19 -7.78 2.05
CA VAL A 56 7.82 -9.07 1.48
C VAL A 56 9.09 -9.75 1.00
N THR A 57 9.45 -10.86 1.62
CA THR A 57 10.65 -11.65 1.28
C THR A 57 10.30 -13.03 0.70
N GLU A 58 9.06 -13.48 0.87
CA GLU A 58 8.62 -14.77 0.37
C GLU A 58 8.53 -14.78 -1.16
N ALA A 59 9.23 -15.71 -1.80
CA ALA A 59 9.36 -15.75 -3.25
C ALA A 59 8.03 -16.01 -3.98
N ALA A 60 7.15 -16.85 -3.42
CA ALA A 60 5.85 -17.15 -3.99
C ALA A 60 4.96 -15.90 -4.03
N THR A 61 4.85 -15.20 -2.90
CA THR A 61 4.10 -13.94 -2.78
C THR A 61 4.66 -12.86 -3.72
N LEU A 62 5.98 -12.72 -3.78
CA LEU A 62 6.62 -11.79 -4.72
C LEU A 62 6.27 -12.15 -6.17
N GLY A 63 6.28 -13.43 -6.53
CA GLY A 63 5.87 -13.91 -7.85
C GLY A 63 4.48 -13.45 -8.24
N GLU A 64 3.50 -13.62 -7.33
CA GLU A 64 2.12 -13.17 -7.54
C GLU A 64 2.02 -11.63 -7.68
N LEU A 65 2.66 -10.90 -6.76
CA LEU A 65 2.66 -9.44 -6.74
C LEU A 65 3.33 -8.80 -7.97
N TRP A 66 4.31 -9.48 -8.56
CA TRP A 66 4.98 -9.03 -9.78
C TRP A 66 4.25 -9.46 -11.06
N ALA A 67 3.46 -10.55 -11.02
CA ALA A 67 2.63 -11.01 -12.13
C ALA A 67 1.38 -10.15 -12.35
N ALA A 68 0.88 -9.48 -11.30
CA ALA A 68 -0.28 -8.61 -11.39
C ALA A 68 -0.09 -7.45 -12.42
N PRO A 69 -1.15 -7.03 -13.14
CA PRO A 69 -1.08 -5.98 -14.14
C PRO A 69 -0.36 -4.73 -13.63
N ARG A 70 0.66 -4.30 -14.37
CA ARG A 70 1.60 -3.25 -13.95
C ARG A 70 0.89 -1.92 -13.75
N THR A 71 0.63 -1.55 -12.51
CA THR A 71 0.45 -0.14 -12.14
C THR A 71 1.82 0.54 -12.19
N ARG A 72 1.91 1.65 -12.94
CA ARG A 72 3.16 2.44 -13.07
C ARG A 72 3.66 2.84 -11.68
N VAL A 73 4.93 2.58 -11.41
CA VAL A 73 5.64 3.16 -10.26
C VAL A 73 5.66 4.69 -10.45
N TRP A 74 5.34 5.44 -9.40
CA TRP A 74 5.28 6.90 -9.49
C TRP A 74 6.67 7.55 -9.45
N GLU A 75 7.68 6.88 -8.89
CA GLU A 75 9.09 7.27 -9.01
C GLU A 75 9.79 6.47 -10.10
N LEU A 76 10.25 7.16 -11.14
CA LEU A 76 11.09 6.60 -12.19
C LEU A 76 12.54 6.47 -11.68
N GLY A 77 13.21 5.36 -12.00
CA GLY A 77 14.64 5.17 -11.72
C GLY A 77 15.00 4.50 -10.40
N VAL A 78 14.01 4.15 -9.55
CA VAL A 78 14.24 3.36 -8.33
C VAL A 78 13.47 2.05 -8.45
N ALA A 79 14.17 0.91 -8.32
CA ALA A 79 13.51 -0.39 -8.23
C ALA A 79 12.58 -0.39 -7.00
N PRO A 80 11.26 -0.58 -7.15
CA PRO A 80 10.38 -0.56 -6.00
C PRO A 80 10.50 -1.87 -5.22
N GLN A 81 10.26 -1.79 -3.92
CA GLN A 81 10.12 -2.94 -3.03
C GLN A 81 8.65 -3.12 -2.65
N TRP A 82 8.25 -4.38 -2.47
CA TRP A 82 6.96 -4.71 -1.90
C TRP A 82 7.04 -4.73 -0.38
N LEU A 83 6.10 -4.03 0.23
CA LEU A 83 5.83 -4.08 1.65
C LEU A 83 4.45 -4.70 1.86
N THR A 84 4.27 -5.34 3.01
CA THR A 84 2.98 -5.85 3.47
C THR A 84 2.61 -5.23 4.81
N LEU A 85 1.32 -5.10 5.04
CA LEU A 85 0.72 -4.52 6.23
C LEU A 85 -0.42 -5.41 6.69
N GLY A 86 -0.38 -5.81 7.97
CA GLY A 86 -1.48 -6.52 8.62
C GLY A 86 -2.70 -5.61 8.70
N THR A 87 -3.88 -6.16 8.49
CA THR A 87 -5.12 -5.39 8.43
C THR A 87 -5.93 -5.47 9.72
N ASP A 88 -5.25 -5.51 10.86
CA ASP A 88 -5.89 -5.70 12.17
C ASP A 88 -6.53 -4.41 12.72
N ASP A 89 -6.08 -3.23 12.25
CA ASP A 89 -6.69 -1.93 12.53
C ASP A 89 -7.08 -1.23 11.22
N ILE A 90 -8.21 -1.66 10.64
CA ILE A 90 -8.85 -0.98 9.51
C ILE A 90 -9.98 -0.09 10.03
N LYS A 91 -9.95 1.18 9.63
CA LYS A 91 -11.04 2.14 9.85
C LYS A 91 -11.53 2.66 8.50
N GLY A 92 -12.79 2.41 8.18
CA GLY A 92 -13.48 2.97 7.02
C GLY A 92 -14.54 3.97 7.44
N ARG A 93 -14.67 5.07 6.69
CA ARG A 93 -15.81 5.99 6.84
C ARG A 93 -16.35 6.41 5.49
N ARG A 94 -17.67 6.58 5.43
CA ARG A 94 -18.34 7.31 4.36
C ARG A 94 -18.22 8.81 4.67
N VAL A 95 -17.75 9.58 3.71
CA VAL A 95 -17.75 11.04 3.78
C VAL A 95 -19.12 11.51 3.29
N ARG A 96 -19.83 12.27 4.14
CA ARG A 96 -21.08 12.93 3.75
C ARG A 96 -20.75 14.41 3.61
N SER A 97 -21.03 14.95 2.43
CA SER A 97 -21.09 16.39 2.13
C SER A 97 -22.33 17.01 2.75
#